data_AF-A0A7X6NZP2-F1
#
_entry.id   AF-A0A7X6NZP2-F1
#
_cell.length_a   1.000
_cell.length_b   1.000
_cell.length_c   1.000
_cell.angle_alpha   90.00
_cell.angle_beta   90.00
_cell.angle_gamma   90.00
#
_symmetry.space_group_name_H-M   'P 1'
#
loop_
_entity.id
_entity.type
_entity.pdbx_description
1 polymer ?
#
loop_
_entity_poly.entity_id
_entity_poly.type
_entity_poly.pdbx_seq_one_letter_code
_entity_poly.pdbx_strand_id
1 'polypeptide(L)'
;MVPVGAPPTPEEIEAAFGVPDYDLGEVTPDALTLFNRPEVRAVGVPGGGALSNADDLARLYQALLHNRRPDGARFMDPTWLADGTGRIRCTLPEPVMGYPSNRSLGLVIAGDDGLSAMRGMGKTVSPRAFGHNGAAGQNVWADPVSGLSFCYLTNGIDQNFIRESRRTVAIASTAGALTDPT
;
A
#
# COMPACT_ATOMS: atom_id res chain seq x y z
N MET A 1 -16.86 -0.05 4.15
CA MET A 1 -15.97 -0.41 5.26
C MET A 1 -16.68 -0.25 6.59
N VAL A 2 -16.36 -1.08 7.57
CA VAL A 2 -17.00 -1.10 8.90
C VAL A 2 -15.92 -1.01 9.99
N PRO A 3 -15.98 -0.04 10.92
CA PRO A 3 -15.08 0.01 12.07
C PRO A 3 -15.24 -1.22 12.98
N VAL A 4 -14.11 -1.83 13.36
CA VAL A 4 -14.07 -3.02 14.22
C VAL A 4 -12.96 -2.90 15.27
N GLY A 5 -13.21 -3.49 16.44
CA GLY A 5 -12.28 -3.43 17.57
C GLY A 5 -12.28 -2.07 18.27
N ALA A 6 -11.19 -1.79 18.98
CA ALA A 6 -10.96 -0.55 19.72
C ALA A 6 -9.63 0.08 19.26
N PRO A 7 -9.45 1.41 19.40
CA PRO A 7 -8.18 2.08 19.13
C PRO A 7 -7.05 1.58 20.04
N PRO A 8 -5.77 1.79 19.68
CA PRO A 8 -4.68 1.44 20.56
C PRO A 8 -4.68 2.32 21.81
N THR A 9 -4.16 1.80 22.92
CA THR A 9 -3.98 2.61 24.13
C THR A 9 -2.80 3.58 23.95
N PRO A 10 -2.74 4.69 24.72
CA PRO A 10 -1.55 5.57 24.70
C PRO A 10 -0.24 4.84 25.00
N GLU A 11 -0.26 3.84 25.88
CA GLU A 11 0.90 2.99 26.19
C GLU A 11 1.33 2.17 24.98
N GLU A 12 0.40 1.65 24.18
CA GLU A 12 0.70 0.93 22.94
C GLU A 12 1.29 1.88 21.88
N ILE A 13 0.79 3.12 21.78
CA ILE A 13 1.29 4.15 20.87
C ILE A 13 2.72 4.54 21.26
N GLU A 14 2.96 4.86 22.52
CA GLU A 14 4.29 5.23 23.02
C GLU A 14 5.29 4.09 22.79
N ALA A 15 4.89 2.84 23.07
CA ALA A 15 5.73 1.68 22.83
C ALA A 15 6.06 1.45 21.33
N ALA A 16 5.16 1.82 20.42
CA ALA A 16 5.33 1.58 18.99
C ALA A 16 6.07 2.71 18.25
N PHE A 17 5.82 3.97 18.64
CA PHE A 17 6.29 5.15 17.90
C PHE A 17 7.15 6.10 18.74
N GLY A 18 7.27 5.88 20.05
CA GLY A 18 8.00 6.77 20.96
C GLY A 18 7.32 8.13 21.16
N VAL A 19 6.03 8.24 20.83
CA VAL A 19 5.22 9.45 20.99
C VAL A 19 3.94 9.13 21.78
N PRO A 20 3.44 10.06 22.62
CA PRO A 20 2.28 9.82 23.46
C PRO A 20 0.95 9.77 22.68
N ASP A 21 0.94 10.29 21.46
CA ASP A 21 -0.21 10.29 20.55
C ASP A 21 0.29 10.21 19.10
N TYR A 22 -0.55 9.69 18.20
CA TYR A 22 -0.27 9.55 16.78
C TYR A 22 -1.43 10.11 15.97
N ASP A 23 -1.19 11.24 15.30
CA ASP A 23 -2.18 11.90 14.45
C ASP A 23 -2.39 11.10 13.16
N LEU A 24 -3.61 10.58 12.97
CA LEU A 24 -4.04 9.89 11.75
C LEU A 24 -4.34 10.87 10.59
N GLY A 25 -4.26 12.17 10.84
CA GLY A 25 -4.55 13.23 9.88
C GLY A 25 -5.99 13.18 9.37
N GLU A 26 -6.17 13.39 8.07
CA GLU A 26 -7.48 13.43 7.43
C GLU A 26 -8.14 12.05 7.25
N VAL A 27 -7.43 10.96 7.57
CA VAL A 27 -7.81 9.58 7.21
C VAL A 27 -8.37 8.83 8.42
N THR A 28 -9.33 9.46 9.10
CA THR A 28 -9.97 8.90 10.30
C THR A 28 -10.99 7.80 9.95
N PRO A 29 -11.34 6.90 10.90
CA PRO A 29 -12.41 5.92 10.68
C PRO A 29 -13.72 6.54 10.20
N ASP A 30 -14.11 7.69 10.77
CA ASP A 30 -15.32 8.41 10.36
C ASP A 30 -15.22 8.89 8.89
N ALA A 31 -14.09 9.49 8.50
CA ALA A 31 -13.86 9.90 7.12
C ALA A 31 -13.93 8.71 6.15
N LEU A 32 -13.34 7.56 6.53
CA LEU A 32 -13.40 6.33 5.74
C LEU A 32 -14.82 5.76 5.61
N THR A 33 -15.67 5.90 6.64
CA THR A 33 -17.06 5.45 6.54
C THR A 33 -17.91 6.28 5.58
N LEU A 34 -17.53 7.53 5.29
CA LEU A 34 -18.24 8.35 4.28
C LEU A 34 -18.22 7.70 2.89
N PHE A 35 -17.16 6.96 2.54
CA PHE A 35 -17.07 6.19 1.29
C PHE A 35 -18.06 5.02 1.20
N ASN A 36 -18.84 4.76 2.26
CA ASN A 36 -19.98 3.85 2.17
C ASN A 36 -21.19 4.43 1.46
N ARG A 37 -21.30 5.76 1.42
CA ARG A 37 -22.47 6.45 0.85
C ARG A 37 -22.49 6.26 -0.67
N PRO A 38 -23.60 5.78 -1.27
CA PRO A 38 -23.70 5.56 -2.71
C PRO A 38 -23.30 6.78 -3.56
N GLU A 39 -23.69 7.97 -3.12
CA GLU A 39 -23.36 9.24 -3.78
C GLU A 39 -21.86 9.56 -3.77
N VAL A 40 -21.13 9.19 -2.71
CA VAL A 40 -19.66 9.36 -2.65
C VAL A 40 -18.97 8.36 -3.57
N ARG A 41 -19.47 7.11 -3.61
CA ARG A 41 -18.96 6.07 -4.52
C ARG A 41 -19.15 6.45 -5.98
N ALA A 42 -20.30 7.05 -6.32
CA ALA A 42 -20.60 7.49 -7.68
C ALA A 42 -19.64 8.58 -8.20
N VAL A 43 -19.07 9.40 -7.30
CA VAL A 43 -18.12 10.46 -7.67
C VAL A 43 -16.76 9.89 -8.10
N GLY A 44 -16.32 8.77 -7.52
CA GLY A 44 -15.04 8.14 -7.86
C GLY A 44 -13.82 9.01 -7.51
N VAL A 45 -13.74 9.49 -6.26
CA VAL A 45 -12.64 10.36 -5.79
C VAL A 45 -11.28 9.68 -6.02
N PRO A 46 -10.38 10.22 -6.86
CA PRO A 46 -9.16 9.52 -7.26
C PRO A 46 -8.22 9.13 -6.11
N GLY A 47 -8.19 9.90 -5.02
CA GLY A 47 -7.32 9.67 -3.87
C GLY A 47 -7.80 8.60 -2.86
N GLY A 48 -9.01 8.05 -3.00
CA GLY A 48 -9.54 7.09 -2.01
C GLY A 48 -10.91 6.46 -2.30
N GLY A 49 -11.58 6.86 -3.37
CA GLY A 49 -12.92 6.38 -3.73
C GLY A 49 -12.94 5.19 -4.70
N ALA A 50 -11.78 4.61 -5.01
CA ALA A 50 -11.70 3.46 -5.90
C ALA A 50 -12.39 2.23 -5.27
N LEU A 51 -13.18 1.52 -6.07
CA LEU A 51 -13.79 0.23 -5.71
C LEU A 51 -13.28 -0.83 -6.66
N SER A 52 -12.75 -1.92 -6.11
CA SER A 52 -12.24 -3.05 -6.88
C SER A 52 -12.29 -4.33 -6.03
N ASN A 53 -11.89 -5.45 -6.62
CA ASN A 53 -11.57 -6.67 -5.91
C ASN A 53 -10.06 -6.95 -6.00
N ALA A 54 -9.58 -7.89 -5.20
CA ALA A 54 -8.15 -8.18 -5.11
C ALA A 54 -7.58 -8.80 -6.41
N ASP A 55 -8.38 -9.59 -7.14
CA ASP A 55 -7.95 -10.22 -8.40
C ASP A 55 -7.72 -9.17 -9.50
N ASP A 56 -8.65 -8.23 -9.67
CA ASP A 56 -8.54 -7.15 -10.66
C ASP A 56 -7.32 -6.26 -10.38
N LEU A 57 -7.08 -5.87 -9.12
CA LEU A 57 -5.91 -5.08 -8.75
C LEU A 57 -4.60 -5.86 -8.92
N ALA A 58 -4.55 -7.14 -8.52
CA ALA A 58 -3.37 -7.97 -8.76
C ALA A 58 -3.08 -8.09 -10.27
N ARG A 59 -4.10 -8.30 -11.10
CA ARG A 59 -3.96 -8.36 -12.57
C ARG A 59 -3.55 -7.02 -13.18
N LEU A 60 -4.06 -5.90 -12.68
CA LEU A 60 -3.60 -4.57 -13.09
C LEU A 60 -2.10 -4.42 -12.80
N TYR A 61 -1.66 -4.82 -11.62
CA TYR A 61 -0.25 -4.78 -11.25
C TYR A 61 0.60 -5.76 -12.06
N GLN A 62 0.08 -6.92 -12.47
CA GLN A 62 0.75 -7.76 -13.47
C GLN A 62 0.87 -7.10 -14.84
N ALA A 63 -0.19 -6.39 -15.28
CA ALA A 63 -0.16 -5.67 -16.53
C ALA A 63 0.90 -4.55 -16.51
N LEU A 64 1.07 -3.86 -15.38
CA LEU A 64 2.15 -2.89 -15.16
C LEU A 64 3.52 -3.56 -15.14
N LEU A 65 3.65 -4.71 -14.47
CA LEU A 65 4.92 -5.44 -14.35
C LEU A 65 5.49 -5.86 -15.71
N HIS A 66 4.61 -6.37 -16.58
CA HIS A 66 4.98 -6.92 -17.88
C HIS A 66 4.69 -5.97 -19.06
N ASN A 67 4.21 -4.76 -18.76
CA ASN A 67 3.71 -3.79 -19.75
C ASN A 67 2.74 -4.40 -20.77
N ARG A 68 1.84 -5.27 -20.32
CA ARG A 68 1.02 -6.10 -21.21
C ARG A 68 -0.45 -6.14 -20.77
N ARG A 69 -1.34 -5.90 -21.73
CA ARG A 69 -2.79 -6.04 -21.57
C ARG A 69 -3.23 -7.50 -21.72
N PRO A 70 -4.46 -7.86 -21.30
CA PRO A 70 -4.99 -9.21 -21.49
C PRO A 70 -5.05 -9.67 -22.95
N ASP A 71 -5.23 -8.75 -23.91
CA ASP A 71 -5.22 -9.01 -25.36
C ASP A 71 -3.79 -9.17 -25.94
N GLY A 72 -2.77 -9.06 -25.09
CA GLY A 72 -1.38 -9.18 -25.45
C GLY A 72 -0.73 -7.91 -26.01
N ALA A 73 -1.50 -6.83 -26.20
CA ALA A 73 -0.97 -5.53 -26.59
C ALA A 73 -0.21 -4.85 -25.45
N ARG A 74 0.58 -3.84 -25.80
CA ARG A 74 1.31 -3.03 -24.82
C ARG A 74 0.33 -2.25 -23.92
N PHE A 75 0.59 -2.22 -22.62
CA PHE A 75 -0.25 -1.50 -21.65
C PHE A 75 -0.07 0.01 -21.76
N MET A 76 1.17 0.50 -21.73
CA MET A 76 1.50 1.92 -21.86
C MET A 76 2.89 2.14 -22.48
N ASP A 77 3.26 3.39 -22.73
CA ASP A 77 4.61 3.72 -23.21
C ASP A 77 5.68 3.18 -22.24
N PRO A 78 6.69 2.42 -22.72
CA PRO A 78 7.69 1.80 -21.84
C PRO A 78 8.52 2.82 -21.05
N THR A 79 8.74 4.01 -21.59
CA THR A 79 9.53 5.07 -20.95
C THR A 79 8.77 5.62 -19.74
N TRP A 80 7.48 5.91 -19.92
CA TRP A 80 6.62 6.39 -18.85
C TRP A 80 6.37 5.33 -17.78
N LEU A 81 6.23 4.06 -18.18
CA LEU A 81 6.10 2.96 -17.24
C LEU A 81 7.36 2.82 -16.38
N ALA A 82 8.54 2.76 -17.00
CA ALA A 82 9.81 2.62 -16.28
C ALA A 82 10.07 3.80 -15.31
N ASP A 83 9.70 5.02 -15.70
CA ASP A 83 9.78 6.18 -14.82
C ASP A 83 8.78 6.09 -13.65
N GLY A 84 7.52 5.75 -13.93
CA GLY A 84 6.48 5.63 -12.93
C GLY A 84 6.69 4.49 -11.93
N THR A 85 7.26 3.36 -12.35
CA THR A 85 7.44 2.18 -11.48
C THR A 85 8.86 1.98 -10.95
N GLY A 86 9.84 2.77 -11.41
CA GLY A 86 11.24 2.56 -11.06
C GLY A 86 12.00 3.78 -10.56
N ARG A 87 11.55 5.02 -10.86
CA ARG A 87 12.27 6.23 -10.47
C ARG A 87 11.69 6.86 -9.20
N ILE A 88 12.49 6.88 -8.14
CA ILE A 88 12.19 7.68 -6.96
C ILE A 88 12.37 9.17 -7.31
N ARG A 89 11.32 9.94 -7.12
CA ARG A 89 11.25 11.39 -7.44
C ARG A 89 11.15 12.26 -6.20
N CYS A 90 10.63 11.73 -5.09
CA CYS A 90 10.51 12.45 -3.83
C CYS A 90 10.85 11.53 -2.65
N THR A 91 11.76 12.01 -1.80
CA THR A 91 12.23 11.34 -0.58
C THR A 91 11.99 12.20 0.65
N LEU A 92 11.03 13.13 0.61
CA LEU A 92 10.68 13.92 1.78
C LEU A 92 10.35 12.99 2.96
N PRO A 93 10.78 13.36 4.17
CA PRO A 93 10.60 12.52 5.35
C PRO A 93 9.12 12.32 5.64
N GLU A 94 8.74 11.11 6.03
CA GLU A 94 7.43 10.85 6.58
C GLU A 94 7.25 11.67 7.87
N PRO A 95 6.10 12.34 8.08
CA PRO A 95 5.96 13.35 9.14
C PRO A 95 6.20 12.89 10.59
N VAL A 96 6.01 11.61 10.89
CA VAL A 96 6.09 11.10 12.27
C VAL A 96 7.42 10.41 12.55
N MET A 97 7.81 9.47 11.69
CA MET A 97 8.95 8.56 11.87
C MET A 97 10.18 9.00 11.06
N GLY A 98 10.04 9.96 10.15
CA GLY A 98 11.16 10.62 9.46
C GLY A 98 11.84 9.82 8.35
N TYR A 99 11.39 8.60 8.04
CA TYR A 99 11.96 7.80 6.96
C TYR A 99 11.63 8.39 5.58
N PRO A 100 12.46 8.19 4.54
CA PRO A 100 12.19 8.76 3.22
C PRO A 100 10.96 8.12 2.56
N SER A 101 10.06 8.92 2.01
CA SER A 101 8.78 8.43 1.47
C SER A 101 8.86 7.60 0.17
N ASN A 102 9.99 7.67 -0.55
CA ASN A 102 10.26 7.03 -1.85
C ASN A 102 9.08 7.05 -2.82
N ARG A 103 8.61 8.24 -3.20
CA ARG A 103 7.50 8.43 -4.13
C ARG A 103 7.98 8.54 -5.57
N SER A 104 7.27 7.90 -6.50
CA SER A 104 7.38 8.10 -7.94
C SER A 104 6.18 8.91 -8.47
N LEU A 105 5.79 8.72 -9.73
CA LEU A 105 4.57 9.28 -10.31
C LEU A 105 3.33 8.51 -9.83
N GLY A 106 2.90 8.77 -8.59
CA GLY A 106 1.67 8.22 -8.00
C GLY A 106 1.84 6.87 -7.29
N LEU A 107 3.06 6.33 -7.21
CA LEU A 107 3.36 5.09 -6.50
C LEU A 107 4.42 5.31 -5.42
N VAL A 108 4.53 4.31 -4.55
CA VAL A 108 5.63 4.13 -3.62
C VAL A 108 6.60 3.13 -4.23
N ILE A 109 7.90 3.30 -3.97
CA ILE A 109 8.97 2.38 -4.37
C ILE A 109 9.65 1.84 -3.12
N ALA A 110 9.90 0.52 -3.06
CA ALA A 110 10.48 -0.15 -1.90
C ALA A 110 11.81 0.47 -1.48
N GLY A 111 12.76 0.60 -2.41
CA GLY A 111 14.11 1.09 -2.13
C GLY A 111 14.99 0.06 -1.41
N ASP A 112 16.29 0.34 -1.33
CA ASP A 112 17.31 -0.58 -0.80
C ASP A 112 17.79 -0.21 0.61
N ASP A 113 16.97 0.53 1.35
CA ASP A 113 17.29 1.04 2.70
C ASP A 113 16.75 0.17 3.84
N GLY A 114 16.15 -0.98 3.51
CA GLY A 114 15.53 -1.89 4.48
C GLY A 114 14.21 -1.39 5.07
N LEU A 115 13.63 -0.31 4.53
CA LEU A 115 12.41 0.32 5.06
C LEU A 115 11.16 0.07 4.21
N SER A 116 11.21 -0.91 3.30
CA SER A 116 10.06 -1.31 2.45
C SER A 116 8.81 -1.67 3.24
N ALA A 117 8.97 -2.26 4.43
CA ALA A 117 7.85 -2.57 5.34
C ALA A 117 7.16 -1.31 5.87
N MET A 118 7.93 -0.26 6.17
CA MET A 118 7.39 1.04 6.58
C MET A 118 6.61 1.72 5.45
N ARG A 119 6.92 1.36 4.21
CA ARG A 119 6.27 1.82 2.97
C ARG A 119 5.15 0.88 2.49
N GLY A 120 4.78 -0.10 3.30
CA GLY A 120 3.66 -1.00 3.02
C GLY A 120 3.93 -2.08 1.99
N MET A 121 5.16 -2.48 1.70
CA MET A 121 5.43 -3.61 0.77
C MET A 121 5.93 -4.88 1.47
N GLY A 122 5.94 -4.91 2.80
CA GLY A 122 6.53 -6.01 3.57
C GLY A 122 8.07 -5.97 3.56
N LYS A 123 8.71 -7.04 4.05
CA LYS A 123 10.17 -7.12 4.26
C LYS A 123 10.92 -7.95 3.21
N THR A 124 10.19 -8.64 2.34
CA THR A 124 10.73 -9.71 1.48
C THR A 124 10.71 -9.36 0.00
N VAL A 125 10.14 -8.21 -0.37
CA VAL A 125 10.18 -7.72 -1.75
C VAL A 125 11.56 -7.15 -2.09
N SER A 126 11.91 -7.16 -3.37
CA SER A 126 13.13 -6.51 -3.85
C SER A 126 13.07 -4.99 -3.72
N PRO A 127 14.22 -4.30 -3.74
CA PRO A 127 14.28 -2.83 -3.77
C PRO A 127 13.53 -2.17 -4.93
N ARG A 128 13.24 -2.94 -5.99
CA ARG A 128 12.54 -2.47 -7.20
C ARG A 128 11.02 -2.61 -7.13
N ALA A 129 10.49 -3.19 -6.05
CA ALA A 129 9.06 -3.31 -5.90
C ALA A 129 8.38 -1.94 -5.85
N PHE A 130 7.19 -1.86 -6.43
CA PHE A 130 6.39 -0.65 -6.52
C PHE A 130 4.94 -0.96 -6.18
N GLY A 131 4.25 0.01 -5.59
CA GLY A 131 2.96 -0.25 -4.98
C GLY A 131 2.33 0.95 -4.33
N HIS A 132 1.27 0.70 -3.58
CA HIS A 132 0.67 1.67 -2.68
C HIS A 132 -0.05 0.94 -1.54
N ASN A 133 0.14 1.42 -0.31
CA ASN A 133 -0.69 1.05 0.83
C ASN A 133 -1.89 1.99 0.93
N GLY A 134 -3.04 1.48 1.34
CA GLY A 134 -4.23 2.27 1.61
C GLY A 134 -4.63 2.21 3.08
N ALA A 135 -5.42 3.17 3.50
CA ALA A 135 -5.99 3.21 4.84
C ALA A 135 -6.78 1.94 5.18
N ALA A 136 -6.94 1.62 6.47
CA ALA A 136 -7.58 0.38 6.93
C ALA A 136 -6.86 -0.90 6.47
N GLY A 137 -5.59 -0.80 6.08
CA GLY A 137 -4.74 -1.94 5.71
C GLY A 137 -4.93 -2.45 4.29
N GLN A 138 -5.46 -1.64 3.37
CA GLN A 138 -5.44 -2.02 1.95
C GLN A 138 -3.98 -2.08 1.47
N ASN A 139 -3.67 -3.00 0.57
CA ASN A 139 -2.31 -3.18 0.12
C ASN A 139 -2.24 -3.72 -1.30
N VAL A 140 -1.40 -3.12 -2.13
CA VAL A 140 -1.09 -3.66 -3.46
C VAL A 140 0.34 -3.30 -3.85
N TRP A 141 1.07 -4.27 -4.40
CA TRP A 141 2.41 -4.07 -4.95
C TRP A 141 2.73 -5.07 -6.05
N ALA A 142 3.74 -4.76 -6.86
CA ALA A 142 4.40 -5.69 -7.77
C ALA A 142 5.91 -5.60 -7.61
N ASP A 143 6.58 -6.73 -7.78
CA ASP A 143 8.03 -6.86 -7.66
C ASP A 143 8.64 -7.36 -8.98
N PRO A 144 9.36 -6.49 -9.72
CA PRO A 144 10.02 -6.84 -10.98
C PRO A 144 11.07 -7.95 -10.88
N VAL A 145 11.59 -8.24 -9.69
CA VAL A 145 12.63 -9.27 -9.52
C VAL A 145 12.02 -10.65 -9.35
N SER A 146 10.98 -10.79 -8.52
CA SER A 146 10.28 -12.07 -8.33
C SER A 146 9.24 -12.36 -9.41
N GLY A 147 8.77 -11.34 -10.13
CA GLY A 147 7.66 -11.48 -11.09
C GLY A 147 6.28 -11.49 -10.43
N LEU A 148 6.21 -11.29 -9.10
CA LEU A 148 4.96 -11.33 -8.36
C LEU A 148 4.24 -9.98 -8.37
N SER A 149 2.92 -10.07 -8.34
CA SER A 149 2.02 -9.00 -7.93
C SER A 149 1.16 -9.52 -6.80
N PHE A 150 0.87 -8.68 -5.81
CA PHE A 150 0.05 -9.03 -4.66
C PHE A 150 -0.98 -7.94 -4.41
N CYS A 151 -2.17 -8.36 -3.99
CA CYS A 151 -3.18 -7.46 -3.47
C CYS A 151 -3.86 -8.07 -2.25
N TYR A 152 -4.04 -7.26 -1.22
CA TYR A 152 -4.88 -7.55 -0.07
C TYR A 152 -5.85 -6.39 0.14
N LEU A 153 -7.15 -6.73 0.14
CA LEU A 153 -8.22 -5.79 0.42
C LEU A 153 -9.04 -6.28 1.61
N THR A 154 -9.52 -5.34 2.41
CA THR A 154 -10.39 -5.61 3.55
C THR A 154 -11.56 -4.63 3.60
N ASN A 155 -12.71 -5.11 4.05
CA ASN A 155 -13.88 -4.28 4.30
C ASN A 155 -13.99 -3.83 5.78
N GLY A 156 -13.06 -4.25 6.64
CA GLY A 156 -12.99 -3.84 8.05
C GLY A 156 -11.98 -2.71 8.26
N ILE A 157 -12.37 -1.69 9.02
CA ILE A 157 -11.46 -0.66 9.55
C ILE A 157 -11.05 -1.13 10.93
N ASP A 158 -9.87 -1.74 11.03
CA ASP A 158 -9.29 -2.11 12.31
C ASP A 158 -8.95 -0.83 13.06
N GLN A 159 -9.68 -0.52 14.14
CA GLN A 159 -9.45 0.72 14.88
C GLN A 159 -8.06 0.74 15.55
N ASN A 160 -7.43 -0.41 15.77
CA ASN A 160 -6.06 -0.49 16.25
C ASN A 160 -5.08 -0.44 15.07
N PHE A 161 -4.64 0.77 14.69
CA PHE A 161 -3.75 0.98 13.54
C PHE A 161 -2.35 0.35 13.70
N ILE A 162 -1.89 0.10 14.93
CA ILE A 162 -0.65 -0.65 15.20
C ILE A 162 -0.83 -2.11 14.81
N ARG A 163 -1.92 -2.73 15.25
CA ARG A 163 -2.28 -4.10 14.87
C ARG A 163 -2.52 -4.22 13.37
N GLU A 164 -3.22 -3.25 12.79
CA GLU A 164 -3.44 -3.16 11.35
C GLU A 164 -2.12 -3.14 10.58
N SER A 165 -1.19 -2.25 10.94
CA SER A 165 0.12 -2.13 10.30
C SER A 165 0.92 -3.44 10.40
N ARG A 166 0.95 -4.06 11.59
CA ARG A 166 1.60 -5.37 11.80
C ARG A 166 1.02 -6.46 10.90
N ARG A 167 -0.31 -6.53 10.78
CA ARG A 167 -0.99 -7.47 9.88
C ARG A 167 -0.61 -7.22 8.43
N THR A 168 -0.69 -5.97 7.97
CA THR A 168 -0.36 -5.59 6.59
C THR A 168 1.07 -5.95 6.24
N VAL A 169 2.03 -5.65 7.11
CA VAL A 169 3.44 -6.02 6.93
C VAL A 169 3.61 -7.54 6.90
N ALA A 170 2.97 -8.27 7.81
CA ALA A 170 3.07 -9.73 7.87
C ALA A 170 2.56 -10.39 6.59
N ILE A 171 1.33 -10.06 6.15
CA ILE A 171 0.73 -10.65 4.94
C ILE A 171 1.55 -10.30 3.70
N ALA A 172 1.94 -9.03 3.53
CA ALA A 172 2.77 -8.60 2.40
C ALA A 172 4.13 -9.33 2.38
N SER A 173 4.76 -9.51 3.55
CA SER A 173 6.03 -10.23 3.65
C SER A 173 5.87 -11.72 3.31
N THR A 174 4.80 -12.35 3.78
CA THR A 174 4.50 -13.74 3.44
C THR A 174 4.28 -13.92 1.95
N ALA A 175 3.58 -12.98 1.29
CA ALA A 175 3.36 -13.03 -0.15
C ALA A 175 4.67 -12.90 -0.95
N GLY A 176 5.57 -12.00 -0.56
CA GLY A 176 6.88 -11.86 -1.23
C GLY A 176 7.78 -13.10 -1.07
N ALA A 177 7.67 -13.82 0.04
CA ALA A 177 8.45 -15.03 0.30
C ALA A 177 7.97 -16.26 -0.50
N LEU A 178 6.83 -16.19 -1.19
CA LEU A 178 6.29 -17.33 -1.96
C LEU A 178 7.18 -17.75 -3.14
N THR A 179 8.11 -16.89 -3.57
CA THR A 179 9.08 -17.18 -4.62
C THR A 179 10.43 -17.67 -4.11
N ASP A 180 10.63 -17.71 -2.79
CA ASP A 180 11.87 -18.23 -2.22
C ASP A 180 11.87 -19.76 -2.34
N PRO A 181 12.98 -20.38 -2.79
CA PRO A 181 13.09 -21.83 -2.82
C PRO A 181 12.99 -22.39 -1.39
N THR A 182 12.03 -23.29 -1.16
CA THR A 182 11.81 -24.02 0.11
C THR A 182 12.90 -25.04 0.39
#